data_AF-A0A959WUK3-F1
#
_entry.id   AF-A0A959WUK3-F1
#
_cell.length_a   1.000
_cell.length_b   1.000
_cell.length_c   1.000
_cell.angle_alpha   90.00
_cell.angle_beta   90.00
_cell.angle_gamma   90.00
#
_symmetry.space_group_name_H-M   'P 1'
#
loop_
_entity.id
_entity.type
_entity.pdbx_description
1 polymer ?
#
loop_
_entity_poly.entity_id
_entity_poly.type
_entity_poly.pdbx_seq_one_letter_code
_entity_poly.pdbx_strand_id
1 'polypeptide(L)'
;MSRRGMVSAGVAASLVGAGVGAAAVTPSRDARAVARAIADNPNIVTGAAFETIPGGGNSVAISTTSLGQFPTSGDRFAILSTGNSNDILKPNADGFTGTELSPARYRGARDVTTLRIDLNVPATASCLTFGFRFLSEEFPEWVGSQYNDAFIAELDQNTWTAERTQAPYLEAPANFAADLQGRPITVNAIGDLSVSPSEASGTTFDAATRRLRAATPITPGPHRLYLTILDQGDRVFDSAVLIDRLQLSRLTPCTRGVAVDTSQAQPAGALLVSGNRVSIPDSQVFMPIRLAVKPPRVTPARIRTASGARMNVQVADSRGYLVRGARVRVRSVPNGLVRPVQSATDKNGVATLRLRPTRTLDVTRRRVLPLYVCATKRRGTPNSGASDCRLTGVPVGPAR
;
A
#
# COMPACT_ATOMS: atom_id res chain seq x y z
N MET A 1 16.67 -62.96 -30.03
CA MET A 1 16.38 -62.25 -28.76
C MET A 1 16.67 -60.76 -28.94
N SER A 2 15.59 -59.97 -28.85
CA SER A 2 15.42 -58.53 -28.59
C SER A 2 16.61 -57.53 -28.66
N ARG A 3 16.44 -56.54 -29.56
CA ARG A 3 16.67 -55.07 -29.48
C ARG A 3 17.88 -54.50 -28.72
N ARG A 4 18.59 -53.59 -29.40
CA ARG A 4 19.08 -52.26 -28.93
C ARG A 4 19.61 -51.52 -30.19
N GLY A 5 19.12 -50.37 -30.65
CA GLY A 5 18.51 -49.24 -29.96
C GLY A 5 19.48 -48.06 -30.00
N MET A 6 19.52 -47.37 -31.14
CA MET A 6 20.36 -46.22 -31.48
C MET A 6 20.18 -45.07 -30.49
N VAL A 7 21.28 -44.58 -29.91
CA VAL A 7 21.29 -43.45 -28.95
C VAL A 7 21.41 -42.14 -29.71
N SER A 8 20.35 -41.34 -29.69
CA SER A 8 20.35 -39.93 -30.10
C SER A 8 20.36 -39.07 -28.84
N ALA A 9 21.49 -38.45 -28.50
CA ALA A 9 21.57 -37.48 -27.40
C ALA A 9 21.29 -36.07 -27.95
N GLY A 10 20.17 -35.51 -27.52
CA GLY A 10 19.68 -34.19 -27.94
C GLY A 10 20.49 -33.03 -27.34
N VAL A 11 20.55 -31.95 -28.11
CA VAL A 11 21.10 -30.64 -27.71
C VAL A 11 20.25 -30.08 -26.56
N ALA A 12 20.86 -29.92 -25.38
CA ALA A 12 20.24 -29.22 -24.25
C ALA A 12 20.27 -27.71 -24.50
N ALA A 13 19.11 -27.13 -24.84
CA ALA A 13 18.92 -25.70 -24.82
C ALA A 13 18.79 -25.23 -23.36
N SER A 14 19.86 -24.64 -22.83
CA SER A 14 19.87 -23.97 -21.54
C SER A 14 18.98 -22.72 -21.57
N LEU A 15 17.76 -22.86 -21.02
CA LEU A 15 16.89 -21.75 -20.69
C LEU A 15 17.50 -20.99 -19.50
N VAL A 16 18.10 -19.83 -19.79
CA VAL A 16 18.42 -18.82 -18.77
C VAL A 16 17.08 -18.26 -18.26
N GLY A 17 16.62 -18.80 -17.14
CA GLY A 17 15.50 -18.24 -16.38
C GLY A 17 15.90 -16.87 -15.83
N ALA A 18 15.26 -15.82 -16.31
CA ALA A 18 15.36 -14.48 -15.73
C ALA A 18 14.86 -14.51 -14.27
N GLY A 19 15.66 -13.93 -13.38
CA GLY A 19 15.54 -14.06 -11.93
C GLY A 19 14.24 -13.53 -11.31
N VAL A 20 13.86 -14.25 -10.25
CA VAL A 20 13.23 -13.80 -8.99
C VAL A 20 12.21 -12.66 -9.07
N GLY A 21 10.93 -13.04 -9.11
CA GLY A 21 9.90 -12.21 -8.49
C GLY A 21 10.18 -12.14 -6.98
N ALA A 22 10.42 -10.94 -6.45
CA ALA A 22 10.52 -10.73 -5.01
C ALA A 22 9.26 -11.29 -4.31
N ALA A 23 9.44 -11.93 -3.16
CA ALA A 23 8.33 -12.51 -2.41
C ALA A 23 7.27 -11.44 -2.08
N ALA A 24 6.01 -11.76 -2.39
CA ALA A 24 4.83 -10.92 -2.19
C ALA A 24 4.65 -10.45 -0.73
N VAL A 25 4.92 -11.37 0.20
CA VAL A 25 5.01 -11.18 1.64
C VAL A 25 6.43 -11.59 2.02
N THR A 26 7.17 -10.69 2.67
CA THR A 26 8.57 -10.92 3.05
C THR A 26 8.70 -10.86 4.56
N PRO A 27 8.94 -11.99 5.24
CA PRO A 27 9.25 -12.00 6.66
C PRO A 27 10.42 -11.08 7.01
N SER A 28 10.32 -10.39 8.14
CA SER A 28 11.33 -9.43 8.57
C SER A 28 11.49 -9.41 10.07
N ARG A 29 12.73 -9.53 10.54
CA ARG A 29 13.15 -9.22 11.91
C ARG A 29 13.79 -7.84 12.04
N ASP A 30 13.80 -7.04 10.97
CA ASP A 30 14.22 -5.64 11.00
C ASP A 30 13.02 -4.77 11.40
N ALA A 31 12.96 -4.42 12.70
CA ALA A 31 11.90 -3.57 13.26
C ALA A 31 11.81 -2.20 12.56
N ARG A 32 12.94 -1.64 12.10
CA ARG A 32 12.96 -0.33 11.44
C ARG A 32 12.38 -0.42 10.03
N ALA A 33 12.67 -1.49 9.30
CA ALA A 33 12.05 -1.74 8.00
C ALA A 33 10.53 -1.90 8.14
N VAL A 34 10.07 -2.65 9.15
CA VAL A 34 8.65 -2.88 9.42
C VAL A 34 7.95 -1.57 9.82
N ALA A 35 8.51 -0.81 10.76
CA ALA A 35 7.98 0.49 11.16
C ALA A 35 7.87 1.48 9.98
N ARG A 36 8.87 1.50 9.09
CA ARG A 36 8.85 2.32 7.87
C ARG A 36 7.84 1.84 6.83
N ALA A 37 7.45 0.57 6.85
CA ALA A 37 6.38 0.06 5.99
C ALA A 37 4.99 0.48 6.47
N ILE A 38 4.84 0.78 7.76
CA ILE A 38 3.58 1.29 8.32
C ILE A 38 3.43 2.81 8.05
N ALA A 39 4.53 3.56 8.12
CA ALA A 39 4.51 5.03 8.03
C ALA A 39 4.34 5.59 6.61
N ASP A 40 3.36 6.48 6.42
CA ASP A 40 3.16 7.22 5.16
C ASP A 40 4.37 8.08 4.79
N ASN A 41 4.97 8.69 5.81
CA ASN A 41 6.23 9.39 5.70
C ASN A 41 7.27 8.64 6.54
N PRO A 42 8.13 7.80 5.94
CA PRO A 42 9.15 7.03 6.66
C PRO A 42 10.13 7.87 7.48
N ASN A 43 10.21 9.19 7.25
CA ASN A 43 11.08 10.09 7.99
C ASN A 43 10.55 10.44 9.40
N ILE A 44 9.28 10.15 9.70
CA ILE A 44 8.76 10.29 11.08
C ILE A 44 9.31 9.21 12.01
N VAL A 45 9.81 8.09 11.45
CA VAL A 45 10.41 6.97 12.17
C VAL A 45 11.89 7.23 12.42
N THR A 46 12.21 7.59 13.66
CA THR A 46 13.58 7.86 14.12
C THR A 46 14.30 6.57 14.52
N GLY A 47 13.57 5.61 15.06
CA GLY A 47 14.05 4.29 15.50
C GLY A 47 12.91 3.28 15.59
N ALA A 48 13.24 2.01 15.78
CA ALA A 48 12.27 0.96 16.07
C ALA A 48 12.98 -0.26 16.67
N ALA A 49 12.25 -1.04 17.48
CA ALA A 49 12.72 -2.29 18.06
C ALA A 49 11.54 -3.24 18.28
N PHE A 50 11.81 -4.55 18.32
CA PHE A 50 10.87 -5.50 18.89
C PHE A 50 11.15 -5.61 20.40
N GLU A 51 10.20 -5.16 21.22
CA GLU A 51 10.28 -5.35 22.69
C GLU A 51 10.10 -6.83 23.04
N THR A 52 9.26 -7.52 22.27
CA THR A 52 9.16 -8.97 22.24
C THR A 52 8.85 -9.42 20.81
N ILE A 53 9.40 -10.57 20.43
CA ILE A 53 9.12 -11.28 19.18
C ILE A 53 9.42 -12.75 19.44
N PRO A 54 8.58 -13.70 18.98
CA PRO A 54 8.90 -15.12 19.08
C PRO A 54 10.28 -15.44 18.49
N GLY A 55 11.05 -16.25 19.22
CA GLY A 55 12.40 -16.65 18.80
C GLY A 55 12.39 -17.58 17.59
N GLY A 56 11.35 -18.41 17.47
CA GLY A 56 11.09 -19.28 16.31
C GLY A 56 10.22 -18.63 15.24
N GLY A 57 10.28 -19.17 14.03
CA GLY A 57 9.40 -18.83 12.91
C GLY A 57 9.42 -17.35 12.47
N ASN A 58 8.34 -16.93 11.80
CA ASN A 58 8.20 -15.64 11.14
C ASN A 58 6.91 -14.93 11.58
N SER A 59 6.89 -14.31 12.77
CA SER A 59 5.70 -13.56 13.26
C SER A 59 5.48 -12.20 12.58
N VAL A 60 6.45 -11.72 11.80
CA VAL A 60 6.40 -10.38 11.21
C VAL A 60 6.81 -10.41 9.75
N ALA A 61 6.06 -9.70 8.92
CA ALA A 61 6.38 -9.50 7.51
C ALA A 61 6.07 -8.08 7.00
N ILE A 62 6.67 -7.75 5.86
CA ILE A 62 6.30 -6.60 5.03
C ILE A 62 5.70 -7.16 3.74
N SER A 63 4.50 -6.71 3.40
CA SER A 63 3.83 -7.11 2.15
C SER A 63 3.78 -5.95 1.17
N THR A 64 3.96 -6.28 -0.11
CA THR A 64 3.68 -5.37 -1.24
C THR A 64 2.53 -5.86 -2.11
N THR A 65 1.98 -7.04 -1.78
CA THR A 65 0.83 -7.63 -2.45
C THR A 65 -0.44 -7.25 -1.74
N SER A 66 -1.42 -6.80 -2.52
CA SER A 66 -2.71 -6.38 -1.99
C SER A 66 -3.41 -7.54 -1.29
N LEU A 67 -3.84 -7.32 -0.05
CA LEU A 67 -4.48 -8.31 0.81
C LEU A 67 -5.38 -7.61 1.83
N GLY A 68 -6.57 -8.13 2.11
CA GLY A 68 -7.44 -7.55 3.15
C GLY A 68 -7.80 -6.06 2.93
N GLN A 69 -7.72 -5.61 1.68
CA GLN A 69 -7.85 -4.20 1.26
C GLN A 69 -6.70 -3.28 1.75
N PHE A 70 -5.52 -3.84 1.97
CA PHE A 70 -4.25 -3.12 2.19
C PHE A 70 -3.33 -3.25 0.95
N PRO A 71 -2.41 -2.31 0.72
CA PRO A 71 -2.26 -1.06 1.47
C PRO A 71 -3.40 -0.06 1.18
N THR A 72 -3.83 0.65 2.20
CA THR A 72 -4.65 1.87 2.12
C THR A 72 -3.80 3.10 1.81
N SER A 73 -2.50 3.03 2.05
CA SER A 73 -1.55 4.06 1.67
C SER A 73 -0.16 3.53 1.31
N GLY A 74 0.43 4.08 0.24
CA GLY A 74 1.73 3.63 -0.26
C GLY A 74 1.65 2.30 -1.02
N ASP A 75 2.80 1.63 -1.15
CA ASP A 75 2.96 0.37 -1.87
C ASP A 75 3.14 -0.84 -0.96
N ARG A 76 3.07 -0.64 0.36
CA ARG A 76 3.41 -1.66 1.36
C ARG A 76 2.64 -1.48 2.66
N PHE A 77 2.55 -2.55 3.44
CA PHE A 77 2.01 -2.56 4.80
C PHE A 77 2.76 -3.61 5.64
N ALA A 78 2.64 -3.52 6.96
CA ALA A 78 3.19 -4.53 7.88
C ALA A 78 2.13 -5.58 8.24
N ILE A 79 2.62 -6.78 8.51
CA ILE A 79 1.87 -7.88 9.10
C ILE A 79 2.56 -8.22 10.43
N LEU A 80 1.81 -8.18 11.53
CA LEU A 80 2.21 -8.83 12.79
C LEU A 80 1.27 -10.02 13.00
N SER A 81 1.78 -11.16 13.44
CA SER A 81 1.02 -12.40 13.59
C SER A 81 1.44 -13.16 14.85
N THR A 82 0.51 -13.95 15.42
CA THR A 82 0.81 -14.96 16.44
C THR A 82 1.36 -16.25 15.82
N GLY A 83 1.28 -16.39 14.49
CA GLY A 83 1.82 -17.51 13.74
C GLY A 83 2.75 -17.11 12.59
N ASN A 84 2.89 -18.00 11.60
CA ASN A 84 3.78 -17.76 10.47
C ASN A 84 3.14 -16.79 9.46
N SER A 85 3.64 -15.57 9.41
CA SER A 85 3.16 -14.51 8.50
C SER A 85 3.18 -14.85 7.01
N ASN A 86 3.94 -15.86 6.56
CA ASN A 86 3.86 -16.33 5.16
C ASN A 86 2.54 -17.04 4.84
N ASP A 87 1.87 -17.57 5.86
CA ASP A 87 0.71 -18.43 5.70
C ASP A 87 -0.54 -17.62 5.38
N ILE A 88 -0.51 -16.30 5.58
CA ILE A 88 -1.63 -15.40 5.33
C ILE A 88 -2.18 -15.43 3.89
N LEU A 89 -1.36 -15.84 2.91
CA LEU A 89 -1.74 -15.98 1.50
C LEU A 89 -2.17 -17.40 1.13
N LYS A 90 -2.12 -18.36 2.05
CA LYS A 90 -2.61 -19.71 1.80
C LYS A 90 -4.12 -19.65 1.54
N PRO A 91 -4.64 -20.53 0.67
CA PRO A 91 -6.07 -20.71 0.56
C PRO A 91 -6.63 -21.13 1.93
N ASN A 92 -7.71 -20.50 2.36
CA ASN A 92 -8.51 -21.00 3.47
C ASN A 92 -9.28 -22.24 3.00
N ALA A 93 -8.64 -23.40 3.05
CA ALA A 93 -9.16 -24.69 2.57
C ALA A 93 -8.96 -25.84 3.56
N ASP A 94 -8.18 -25.60 4.62
CA ASP A 94 -7.96 -26.53 5.72
C ASP A 94 -8.91 -26.20 6.89
N GLY A 95 -8.99 -27.07 7.90
CA GLY A 95 -9.87 -26.83 9.05
C GLY A 95 -9.40 -25.75 10.01
N PHE A 96 -8.13 -25.32 9.90
CA PHE A 96 -7.54 -24.14 10.53
C PHE A 96 -6.13 -23.88 9.99
N THR A 97 -5.63 -22.66 10.14
CA THR A 97 -4.22 -22.28 9.99
C THR A 97 -3.58 -22.07 11.37
N GLY A 98 -2.42 -22.68 11.58
CA GLY A 98 -1.73 -22.62 12.87
C GLY A 98 -0.24 -22.86 12.77
N THR A 99 0.57 -22.02 13.41
CA THR A 99 2.00 -22.28 13.62
C THR A 99 2.42 -21.86 15.03
N GLU A 100 2.66 -22.83 15.90
CA GLU A 100 3.24 -22.56 17.22
C GLU A 100 4.66 -21.97 17.09
N LEU A 101 4.84 -20.67 17.35
CA LEU A 101 6.14 -20.00 17.19
C LEU A 101 7.03 -20.12 18.43
N SER A 102 6.42 -20.16 19.62
CA SER A 102 7.13 -20.17 20.89
C SER A 102 6.34 -20.88 22.00
N PRO A 103 6.97 -21.74 22.81
CA PRO A 103 6.32 -22.24 24.03
C PRO A 103 6.31 -21.22 25.18
N ALA A 104 7.14 -20.18 25.10
CA ALA A 104 7.29 -19.19 26.15
C ALA A 104 6.06 -18.26 26.23
N ARG A 105 5.65 -17.96 27.47
CA ARG A 105 4.64 -16.95 27.77
C ARG A 105 5.30 -15.59 28.00
N TYR A 106 4.61 -14.52 27.64
CA TYR A 106 4.99 -13.15 27.96
C TYR A 106 3.77 -12.38 28.48
N ARG A 107 3.86 -11.88 29.72
CA ARG A 107 2.77 -11.19 30.43
C ARG A 107 1.44 -11.95 30.38
N GLY A 108 1.49 -13.25 30.63
CA GLY A 108 0.33 -14.14 30.64
C GLY A 108 -0.13 -14.66 29.27
N ALA A 109 0.28 -14.02 28.18
CA ALA A 109 -0.09 -14.36 26.81
C ALA A 109 0.98 -15.19 26.08
N ARG A 110 0.67 -15.62 24.85
CA ARG A 110 1.52 -16.47 24.00
C ARG A 110 1.76 -15.82 22.65
N ASP A 111 2.81 -16.29 21.97
CA ASP A 111 3.26 -15.85 20.64
C ASP A 111 3.26 -14.31 20.43
N VAL A 112 3.65 -13.60 21.48
CA VAL A 112 3.53 -12.15 21.57
C VAL A 112 4.58 -11.46 20.71
N THR A 113 4.10 -10.60 19.81
CA THR A 113 4.94 -9.66 19.07
C THR A 113 4.59 -8.23 19.44
N THR A 114 5.55 -7.48 19.97
CA THR A 114 5.43 -6.03 20.25
C THR A 114 6.45 -5.25 19.44
N LEU A 115 5.98 -4.48 18.46
CA LEU A 115 6.79 -3.51 17.72
C LEU A 115 6.74 -2.15 18.40
N ARG A 116 7.90 -1.67 18.86
CA ARG A 116 8.10 -0.26 19.28
C ARG A 116 8.57 0.56 18.08
N ILE A 117 7.93 1.71 17.87
CA ILE A 117 8.28 2.71 16.87
C ILE A 117 8.63 4.01 17.58
N ASP A 118 9.87 4.47 17.41
CA ASP A 118 10.35 5.74 17.97
C ASP A 118 10.04 6.87 16.97
N LEU A 119 9.23 7.84 17.39
CA LEU A 119 8.71 8.92 16.56
C LEU A 119 9.30 10.29 16.95
N ASN A 120 9.44 11.19 15.98
CA ASN A 120 9.64 12.61 16.24
C ASN A 120 8.49 13.42 15.65
N VAL A 121 7.63 13.93 16.52
CA VAL A 121 6.38 14.59 16.16
C VAL A 121 6.62 16.06 15.84
N PRO A 122 6.26 16.53 14.63
CA PRO A 122 6.49 17.92 14.25
C PRO A 122 5.57 18.86 15.03
N ALA A 123 6.00 20.12 15.21
CA ALA A 123 5.23 21.17 15.90
C ALA A 123 3.84 21.43 15.29
N THR A 124 3.60 21.01 14.04
CA THR A 124 2.34 21.16 13.35
C THR A 124 1.36 19.99 13.56
N ALA A 125 1.78 18.89 14.18
CA ALA A 125 0.94 17.72 14.41
C ALA A 125 0.34 17.72 15.83
N SER A 126 -0.91 17.26 15.91
CA SER A 126 -1.67 17.11 17.15
C SER A 126 -2.35 15.75 17.27
N CYS A 127 -2.21 14.89 16.25
CA CYS A 127 -2.89 13.61 16.16
C CYS A 127 -2.01 12.56 15.50
N LEU A 128 -1.89 11.41 16.15
CA LEU A 128 -1.34 10.18 15.59
C LEU A 128 -2.50 9.32 15.11
N THR A 129 -2.44 8.83 13.88
CA THR A 129 -3.41 7.85 13.36
C THR A 129 -2.72 6.75 12.57
N PHE A 130 -3.28 5.54 12.55
CA PHE A 130 -2.91 4.49 11.60
C PHE A 130 -4.13 3.64 11.22
N GLY A 131 -4.07 3.00 10.05
CA GLY A 131 -5.08 2.06 9.57
C GLY A 131 -4.68 0.63 9.93
N PHE A 132 -5.65 -0.20 10.30
CA PHE A 132 -5.40 -1.62 10.55
C PHE A 132 -6.62 -2.51 10.28
N ARG A 133 -6.37 -3.81 10.20
CA ARG A 133 -7.40 -4.87 10.16
C ARG A 133 -6.89 -6.06 10.96
N PHE A 134 -7.67 -6.54 11.91
CA PHE A 134 -7.35 -7.73 12.71
C PHE A 134 -8.05 -8.95 12.11
N LEU A 135 -7.37 -10.08 12.07
CA LEU A 135 -7.79 -11.35 11.48
C LEU A 135 -7.52 -12.48 12.47
N SER A 136 -8.37 -13.50 12.49
CA SER A 136 -8.25 -14.64 13.39
C SER A 136 -8.87 -15.91 12.80
N GLU A 137 -8.26 -17.05 13.12
CA GLU A 137 -8.79 -18.40 12.88
C GLU A 137 -9.74 -18.85 14.00
N GLU A 138 -9.81 -18.13 15.13
CA GLU A 138 -10.65 -18.54 16.29
C GLU A 138 -12.18 -18.43 16.00
N PHE A 139 -12.57 -18.02 14.80
CA PHE A 139 -13.97 -17.83 14.40
C PHE A 139 -14.43 -18.92 13.41
N PRO A 140 -15.68 -19.41 13.49
CA PRO A 140 -16.69 -19.11 14.51
C PRO A 140 -16.55 -19.94 15.79
N GLU A 141 -15.71 -20.97 15.81
CA GLU A 141 -15.74 -22.09 16.75
C GLU A 141 -15.45 -21.67 18.20
N TRP A 142 -14.63 -20.64 18.40
CA TRP A 142 -14.08 -20.29 19.71
C TRP A 142 -14.51 -18.92 20.23
N VAL A 143 -15.37 -18.21 19.50
CA VAL A 143 -15.96 -16.95 19.96
C VAL A 143 -16.77 -17.16 21.24
N GLY A 144 -16.49 -16.34 22.24
CA GLY A 144 -17.13 -16.37 23.57
C GLY A 144 -16.48 -17.36 24.55
N SER A 145 -15.35 -17.97 24.19
CA SER A 145 -14.62 -18.92 25.04
C SER A 145 -13.40 -18.27 25.73
N GLN A 146 -12.50 -19.09 26.28
CA GLN A 146 -11.23 -18.62 26.88
C GLN A 146 -10.20 -18.11 25.87
N TYR A 147 -10.44 -18.42 24.59
CA TYR A 147 -9.68 -18.01 23.42
C TYR A 147 -10.03 -16.56 23.05
N ASN A 148 -9.03 -15.68 23.05
CA ASN A 148 -9.26 -14.25 22.96
C ASN A 148 -8.05 -13.46 22.45
N ASP A 149 -7.57 -13.84 21.29
CA ASP A 149 -6.48 -13.14 20.61
C ASP A 149 -6.76 -11.65 20.49
N ALA A 150 -5.71 -10.84 20.65
CA ALA A 150 -5.87 -9.41 20.80
C ALA A 150 -4.84 -8.58 20.03
N PHE A 151 -5.28 -7.40 19.60
CA PHE A 151 -4.43 -6.33 19.09
C PHE A 151 -4.52 -5.08 19.96
N ILE A 152 -3.37 -4.52 20.32
CA ILE A 152 -3.24 -3.43 21.28
C ILE A 152 -2.31 -2.37 20.70
N ALA A 153 -2.69 -1.10 20.85
CA ALA A 153 -1.84 0.04 20.50
C ALA A 153 -1.73 1.02 21.66
N GLU A 154 -0.52 1.26 22.16
CA GLU A 154 -0.25 2.14 23.30
C GLU A 154 0.77 3.22 22.92
N LEU A 155 0.62 4.42 23.50
CA LEU A 155 1.51 5.56 23.25
C LEU A 155 2.28 5.90 24.53
N ASP A 156 3.60 6.08 24.39
CA ASP A 156 4.62 6.40 25.39
C ASP A 156 4.82 5.37 26.52
N GLN A 157 3.82 4.52 26.76
CA GLN A 157 3.84 3.44 27.74
C GLN A 157 3.44 2.12 27.07
N ASN A 158 3.92 1.01 27.61
CA ASN A 158 3.58 -0.36 27.19
C ASN A 158 3.07 -1.13 28.41
N THR A 159 1.79 -0.96 28.72
CA THR A 159 1.18 -1.28 30.02
C THR A 159 0.31 -2.51 30.02
N TRP A 160 0.05 -3.11 28.85
CA TRP A 160 -0.84 -4.26 28.77
C TRP A 160 -0.34 -5.46 29.58
N THR A 161 -1.29 -6.25 30.09
CA THR A 161 -1.06 -7.54 30.75
C THR A 161 -2.24 -8.48 30.55
N ALA A 162 -1.94 -9.77 30.42
CA ALA A 162 -2.90 -10.88 30.43
C ALA A 162 -2.65 -11.83 31.63
N GLU A 163 -1.94 -11.36 32.66
CA GLU A 163 -1.60 -12.16 33.84
C GLU A 163 -2.77 -12.28 34.82
N ARG A 164 -3.64 -13.27 34.62
CA ARG A 164 -4.61 -13.74 35.64
C ARG A 164 -4.85 -15.24 35.55
N THR A 165 -5.48 -15.78 36.60
CA THR A 165 -5.84 -17.19 36.71
C THR A 165 -7.11 -17.56 35.94
N GLN A 166 -7.99 -16.60 35.62
CA GLN A 166 -9.16 -16.81 34.75
C GLN A 166 -8.92 -16.19 33.37
N ALA A 167 -9.10 -16.98 32.31
CA ALA A 167 -9.13 -16.53 30.93
C ALA A 167 -10.60 -16.46 30.41
N PRO A 168 -10.92 -15.55 29.49
CA PRO A 168 -10.03 -14.54 28.90
C PRO A 168 -9.82 -13.34 29.84
N TYR A 169 -8.59 -12.81 29.89
CA TYR A 169 -8.27 -11.60 30.66
C TYR A 169 -7.26 -10.74 29.93
N LEU A 170 -7.60 -9.47 29.71
CA LEU A 170 -6.69 -8.49 29.14
C LEU A 170 -6.95 -7.13 29.78
N GLU A 171 -5.90 -6.53 30.33
CA GLU A 171 -5.89 -5.16 30.84
C GLU A 171 -4.85 -4.36 30.08
N ALA A 172 -5.24 -3.23 29.48
CA ALA A 172 -4.36 -2.37 28.68
C ALA A 172 -4.77 -0.90 28.81
N PRO A 173 -4.48 -0.23 29.95
CA PRO A 173 -5.01 1.10 30.25
C PRO A 173 -4.50 2.20 29.31
N ALA A 174 -3.30 2.04 28.72
CA ALA A 174 -2.81 2.96 27.70
C ALA A 174 -3.27 2.62 26.27
N ASN A 175 -4.12 1.59 26.08
CA ASN A 175 -4.61 1.20 24.75
C ASN A 175 -5.53 2.27 24.15
N PHE A 176 -5.21 2.71 22.94
CA PHE A 176 -6.08 3.60 22.16
C PHE A 176 -6.69 2.92 20.92
N ALA A 177 -6.30 1.67 20.61
CA ALA A 177 -7.05 0.80 19.72
C ALA A 177 -8.19 0.12 20.49
N ALA A 178 -9.14 0.92 20.96
CA ALA A 178 -10.32 0.48 21.70
C ALA A 178 -11.55 1.29 21.30
N ASP A 179 -12.74 0.72 21.46
CA ASP A 179 -13.98 1.46 21.25
C ASP A 179 -14.20 2.54 22.33
N LEU A 180 -15.32 3.27 22.22
CA LEU A 180 -15.68 4.34 23.15
C LEU A 180 -15.93 3.85 24.59
N GLN A 181 -16.13 2.55 24.79
CA GLN A 181 -16.26 1.92 26.10
C GLN A 181 -14.93 1.38 26.63
N GLY A 182 -13.84 1.56 25.88
CA GLY A 182 -12.50 1.08 26.24
C GLY A 182 -12.28 -0.42 25.97
N ARG A 183 -13.18 -1.08 25.22
CA ARG A 183 -13.02 -2.50 24.88
C ARG A 183 -11.96 -2.67 23.80
N PRO A 184 -10.99 -3.58 23.98
CA PRO A 184 -9.89 -3.77 23.03
C PRO A 184 -10.32 -4.50 21.76
N ILE A 185 -9.46 -4.47 20.74
CA ILE A 185 -9.59 -5.32 19.56
C ILE A 185 -9.28 -6.76 19.96
N THR A 186 -10.28 -7.63 19.86
CA THR A 186 -10.17 -9.05 20.16
C THR A 186 -11.09 -9.85 19.23
N VAL A 187 -10.90 -11.18 19.13
CA VAL A 187 -11.87 -12.02 18.40
C VAL A 187 -13.29 -11.95 19.00
N ASN A 188 -13.38 -11.76 20.33
CA ASN A 188 -14.64 -11.68 21.06
C ASN A 188 -15.28 -10.28 21.05
N ALA A 189 -14.70 -9.34 20.30
CA ALA A 189 -15.22 -7.99 20.20
C ALA A 189 -16.60 -7.96 19.51
N ILE A 190 -17.42 -6.97 19.89
CA ILE A 190 -18.79 -6.81 19.38
C ILE A 190 -18.98 -5.47 18.67
N GLY A 191 -20.07 -5.34 17.91
CA GLY A 191 -20.41 -4.09 17.22
C GLY A 191 -19.46 -3.79 16.07
N ASP A 192 -19.01 -2.53 15.93
CA ASP A 192 -18.11 -2.12 14.84
C ASP A 192 -16.71 -2.75 14.91
N LEU A 193 -16.37 -3.36 16.05
CA LEU A 193 -15.11 -4.09 16.26
C LEU A 193 -15.26 -5.60 16.02
N SER A 194 -16.46 -6.10 15.75
CA SER A 194 -16.67 -7.54 15.57
C SER A 194 -15.95 -8.05 14.32
N VAL A 195 -15.49 -9.30 14.40
CA VAL A 195 -14.96 -10.02 13.25
C VAL A 195 -16.11 -10.60 12.41
N SER A 196 -15.87 -10.80 11.10
CA SER A 196 -16.79 -11.53 10.22
C SER A 196 -16.07 -12.21 9.06
N PRO A 197 -16.62 -13.30 8.49
CA PRO A 197 -16.00 -14.00 7.36
C PRO A 197 -15.89 -13.15 6.09
N SER A 198 -16.87 -12.29 5.81
CA SER A 198 -16.84 -11.43 4.61
C SER A 198 -15.65 -10.48 4.59
N GLU A 199 -15.20 -10.08 5.79
CA GLU A 199 -14.09 -9.16 5.98
C GLU A 199 -12.72 -9.86 5.87
N ALA A 200 -12.64 -11.19 6.04
CA ALA A 200 -11.43 -11.99 5.90
C ALA A 200 -11.17 -12.50 4.47
N SER A 201 -12.06 -12.16 3.52
CA SER A 201 -12.00 -12.63 2.14
C SER A 201 -10.62 -12.40 1.50
N GLY A 202 -10.07 -13.48 0.92
CA GLY A 202 -8.76 -13.48 0.26
C GLY A 202 -7.58 -13.67 1.21
N THR A 203 -7.83 -14.00 2.49
CA THR A 203 -6.82 -14.41 3.46
C THR A 203 -7.06 -15.86 3.89
N THR A 204 -6.09 -16.45 4.59
CA THR A 204 -6.24 -17.78 5.21
C THR A 204 -7.21 -17.78 6.39
N PHE A 205 -7.37 -16.64 7.07
CA PHE A 205 -8.16 -16.50 8.29
C PHE A 205 -9.68 -16.61 8.06
N ASP A 206 -10.39 -17.08 9.07
CA ASP A 206 -11.84 -17.31 9.02
C ASP A 206 -12.67 -16.05 9.26
N ALA A 207 -12.15 -15.10 10.04
CA ALA A 207 -12.82 -13.82 10.24
C ALA A 207 -11.85 -12.66 10.44
N ALA A 208 -12.33 -11.46 10.09
CA ALA A 208 -11.59 -10.23 10.30
C ALA A 208 -12.52 -9.11 10.75
N THR A 209 -11.98 -8.14 11.48
CA THR A 209 -12.65 -6.86 11.69
C THR A 209 -12.83 -6.18 10.33
N ARG A 210 -13.73 -5.20 10.21
CA ARG A 210 -13.62 -4.21 9.13
C ARG A 210 -12.24 -3.55 9.14
N ARG A 211 -11.88 -2.79 8.09
CA ARG A 211 -10.75 -1.86 8.24
C ARG A 211 -11.10 -0.84 9.30
N LEU A 212 -10.19 -0.63 10.24
CA LEU A 212 -10.31 0.31 11.34
C LEU A 212 -9.19 1.34 11.26
N ARG A 213 -9.45 2.52 11.84
CA ARG A 213 -8.46 3.57 12.04
C ARG A 213 -8.38 3.87 13.53
N ALA A 214 -7.20 3.66 14.11
CA ALA A 214 -6.91 4.10 15.47
C ALA A 214 -6.42 5.56 15.44
N ALA A 215 -6.83 6.35 16.41
CA ALA A 215 -6.38 7.71 16.60
C ALA A 215 -6.10 7.99 18.09
N THR A 216 -5.12 8.86 18.35
CA THR A 216 -4.86 9.39 19.69
C THR A 216 -4.24 10.79 19.62
N PRO A 217 -4.60 11.71 20.53
CA PRO A 217 -3.87 12.96 20.71
C PRO A 217 -2.38 12.69 20.93
N ILE A 218 -1.54 13.55 20.37
CA ILE A 218 -0.08 13.48 20.54
C ILE A 218 0.50 14.90 20.54
N THR A 219 1.56 15.11 21.30
CA THR A 219 2.28 16.39 21.38
C THR A 219 3.49 16.43 20.46
N PRO A 220 4.01 17.63 20.10
CA PRO A 220 5.30 17.74 19.43
C PRO A 220 6.45 17.17 20.26
N GLY A 221 7.44 16.56 19.60
CA GLY A 221 8.63 16.00 20.25
C GLY A 221 8.76 14.47 20.14
N PRO A 222 9.69 13.87 20.89
CA PRO A 222 9.94 12.42 20.85
C PRO A 222 8.83 11.63 21.54
N HIS A 223 8.36 10.57 20.89
CA HIS A 223 7.32 9.68 21.40
C HIS A 223 7.59 8.22 21.02
N ARG A 224 6.95 7.27 21.73
CA ARG A 224 7.06 5.83 21.44
C ARG A 224 5.68 5.23 21.19
N LEU A 225 5.47 4.67 20.00
CA LEU A 225 4.27 3.89 19.69
C LEU A 225 4.57 2.40 19.88
N TYR A 226 3.73 1.70 20.63
CA TYR A 226 3.80 0.26 20.82
C TYR A 226 2.61 -0.41 20.12
N LEU A 227 2.89 -1.35 19.23
CA LEU A 227 1.89 -2.16 18.53
C LEU A 227 2.09 -3.62 18.93
N THR A 228 1.12 -4.21 19.62
CA THR A 228 1.20 -5.57 20.14
C THR A 228 0.11 -6.43 19.55
N ILE A 229 0.48 -7.62 19.06
CA ILE A 229 -0.44 -8.74 18.84
C ILE A 229 -0.06 -9.89 19.76
N LEU A 230 -1.06 -10.60 20.28
CA LEU A 230 -0.87 -11.71 21.19
C LEU A 230 -1.92 -12.79 20.98
N ASP A 231 -1.53 -14.02 21.31
CA ASP A 231 -2.41 -15.17 21.45
C ASP A 231 -2.84 -15.31 22.91
N GLN A 232 -4.14 -15.51 23.14
CA GLN A 232 -4.68 -15.85 24.46
C GLN A 232 -5.42 -17.19 24.45
N GLY A 233 -4.77 -18.21 25.01
CA GLY A 233 -5.39 -19.47 25.38
C GLY A 233 -4.42 -20.61 25.15
N ASP A 234 -4.34 -21.04 23.90
CA ASP A 234 -3.35 -22.00 23.41
C ASP A 234 -2.38 -21.37 22.41
N ARG A 235 -1.97 -22.07 21.36
CA ARG A 235 -1.00 -21.62 20.33
C ARG A 235 -1.39 -22.16 18.95
N VAL A 236 -2.61 -22.69 18.83
CA VAL A 236 -3.00 -23.57 17.73
C VAL A 236 -3.63 -22.77 16.60
N PHE A 237 -4.48 -21.80 16.93
CA PHE A 237 -5.19 -20.97 15.97
C PHE A 237 -4.49 -19.62 15.85
N ASP A 238 -4.03 -19.28 14.65
CA ASP A 238 -3.27 -18.05 14.47
C ASP A 238 -4.20 -16.84 14.33
N SER A 239 -3.65 -15.67 14.65
CA SER A 239 -4.21 -14.35 14.36
C SER A 239 -3.17 -13.47 13.68
N ALA A 240 -3.65 -12.43 12.99
CA ALA A 240 -2.80 -11.43 12.36
C ALA A 240 -3.41 -10.03 12.41
N VAL A 241 -2.56 -9.03 12.28
CA VAL A 241 -2.96 -7.65 12.04
C VAL A 241 -2.22 -7.08 10.84
N LEU A 242 -2.98 -6.54 9.89
CA LEU A 242 -2.47 -5.73 8.80
C LEU A 242 -2.42 -4.28 9.27
N ILE A 243 -1.29 -3.58 9.11
CA ILE A 243 -1.13 -2.22 9.61
C ILE A 243 -0.44 -1.34 8.56
N ASP A 244 -1.04 -0.17 8.27
CA ASP A 244 -0.44 0.85 7.43
C ASP A 244 -0.89 2.27 7.80
N ARG A 245 -0.50 3.23 6.97
CA ARG A 245 -0.94 4.63 7.05
C ARG A 245 -0.74 5.28 8.41
N LEU A 246 0.39 5.01 9.06
CA LEU A 246 0.82 5.77 10.24
C LEU A 246 1.14 7.20 9.84
N GLN A 247 0.39 8.14 10.41
CA GLN A 247 0.40 9.55 10.10
C GLN A 247 0.47 10.39 11.37
N LEU A 248 1.25 11.48 11.28
CA LEU A 248 1.25 12.57 12.24
C LEU A 248 0.66 13.79 11.54
N SER A 249 -0.50 14.24 12.01
CA SER A 249 -1.27 15.29 11.34
C SER A 249 -1.91 16.26 12.32
N ARG A 250 -2.41 17.38 11.81
CA ARG A 250 -3.22 18.32 12.59
C ARG A 250 -4.69 17.95 12.42
N LEU A 251 -5.26 17.29 13.44
CA LEU A 251 -6.70 17.03 13.51
C LEU A 251 -7.27 17.71 14.75
N THR A 252 -8.44 18.32 14.59
CA THR A 252 -9.16 19.03 15.65
C THR A 252 -10.66 18.82 15.46
N PRO A 253 -11.33 18.03 16.32
CA PRO A 253 -10.75 17.26 17.42
C PRO A 253 -9.92 16.06 16.94
N CYS A 254 -8.89 15.69 17.70
CA CYS A 254 -8.27 14.38 17.62
C CYS A 254 -8.84 13.54 18.77
N THR A 255 -9.71 12.59 18.47
CA THR A 255 -10.36 11.77 19.48
C THR A 255 -9.61 10.46 19.65
N ARG A 256 -9.34 10.07 20.89
CA ARG A 256 -8.76 8.76 21.21
C ARG A 256 -9.76 7.65 20.88
N GLY A 257 -9.33 6.58 20.22
CA GLY A 257 -10.13 5.40 19.97
C GLY A 257 -10.05 4.90 18.53
N VAL A 258 -10.94 3.96 18.19
CA VAL A 258 -11.11 3.43 16.84
C VAL A 258 -12.39 3.86 16.17
N ALA A 259 -12.32 4.00 14.85
CA ALA A 259 -13.47 4.16 13.97
C ALA A 259 -13.30 3.30 12.72
N VAL A 260 -14.41 2.97 12.05
CA VAL A 260 -14.40 2.28 10.75
C VAL A 260 -13.67 3.14 9.72
N ASP A 261 -12.69 2.56 9.03
CA ASP A 261 -11.95 3.24 7.98
C ASP A 261 -12.65 3.11 6.63
N THR A 262 -13.37 4.16 6.27
CA THR A 262 -14.09 4.29 5.00
C THR A 262 -13.21 4.75 3.83
N SER A 263 -11.90 4.99 4.05
CA SER A 263 -10.98 5.33 2.96
C SER A 263 -10.84 4.16 1.97
N GLN A 264 -10.85 4.46 0.66
CA GLN A 264 -10.65 3.42 -0.35
C GLN A 264 -9.19 2.96 -0.33
N ALA A 265 -8.99 1.63 -0.37
CA ALA A 265 -7.67 1.03 -0.53
C ALA A 265 -6.93 1.62 -1.74
N GLN A 266 -5.63 1.84 -1.61
CA GLN A 266 -4.85 2.35 -2.73
C GLN A 266 -4.65 1.24 -3.78
N PRO A 267 -4.67 1.57 -5.09
CA PRO A 267 -4.39 0.58 -6.13
C PRO A 267 -2.98 0.01 -5.97
N ALA A 268 -2.79 -1.27 -6.28
CA ALA A 268 -1.51 -1.96 -6.08
C ALA A 268 -0.33 -1.22 -6.76
N GLY A 269 0.78 -1.06 -6.03
CA GLY A 269 1.94 -0.29 -6.47
C GLY A 269 1.73 1.23 -6.45
N ALA A 270 0.73 1.75 -5.74
CA ALA A 270 0.60 3.18 -5.48
C ALA A 270 1.84 3.74 -4.75
N LEU A 271 2.31 4.91 -5.14
CA LEU A 271 3.46 5.58 -4.54
C LEU A 271 3.07 7.01 -4.17
N LEU A 272 3.36 7.42 -2.94
CA LEU A 272 3.29 8.83 -2.56
C LEU A 272 4.39 9.62 -3.30
N VAL A 273 4.01 10.73 -3.90
CA VAL A 273 4.91 11.65 -4.59
C VAL A 273 4.75 13.07 -4.03
N SER A 274 5.65 13.97 -4.43
CA SER A 274 5.70 15.35 -3.94
C SER A 274 4.33 16.03 -3.96
N GLY A 275 4.00 16.76 -2.89
CA GLY A 275 2.72 17.46 -2.76
C GLY A 275 1.56 16.57 -2.28
N ASN A 276 1.87 15.47 -1.57
CA ASN A 276 0.89 14.55 -1.00
C ASN A 276 -0.06 13.91 -2.04
N ARG A 277 0.46 13.70 -3.27
CA ARG A 277 -0.29 13.07 -4.36
C ARG A 277 0.13 11.60 -4.47
N VAL A 278 -0.76 10.77 -4.97
CA VAL A 278 -0.51 9.35 -5.16
C VAL A 278 -0.35 9.05 -6.65
N SER A 279 0.67 8.26 -6.99
CA SER A 279 1.03 7.81 -8.33
C SER A 279 0.87 6.31 -8.44
N ILE A 280 0.17 5.82 -9.45
CA ILE A 280 -0.07 4.40 -9.72
C ILE A 280 0.59 4.00 -11.05
N PRO A 281 1.04 2.75 -11.22
CA PRO A 281 1.53 2.30 -12.51
C PRO A 281 0.37 2.20 -13.50
N ASP A 282 0.65 2.44 -14.78
CA ASP A 282 -0.36 2.38 -15.85
C ASP A 282 -1.08 1.03 -15.96
N SER A 283 -0.49 -0.05 -15.47
CA SER A 283 -1.12 -1.36 -15.34
C SER A 283 -2.41 -1.34 -14.50
N GLN A 284 -2.54 -0.44 -13.53
CA GLN A 284 -3.69 -0.31 -12.62
C GLN A 284 -4.89 0.47 -13.20
N VAL A 285 -4.84 0.84 -14.48
CA VAL A 285 -5.92 1.55 -15.16
C VAL A 285 -6.66 0.59 -16.10
N PHE A 286 -7.92 0.31 -15.80
CA PHE A 286 -8.85 -0.56 -16.54
C PHE A 286 -10.29 -0.12 -16.24
N MET A 287 -11.24 -0.37 -17.15
CA MET A 287 -12.65 0.04 -16.92
C MET A 287 -13.17 -0.39 -15.54
N PRO A 288 -14.04 0.43 -14.92
CA PRO A 288 -14.60 1.69 -15.44
C PRO A 288 -13.63 2.89 -15.34
N ILE A 289 -12.44 2.68 -14.78
CA ILE A 289 -11.43 3.72 -14.58
C ILE A 289 -10.68 3.98 -15.88
N ARG A 290 -10.47 5.26 -16.20
CA ARG A 290 -9.86 5.67 -17.48
C ARG A 290 -8.69 6.61 -17.25
N LEU A 291 -7.74 6.63 -18.19
CA LEU A 291 -6.73 7.70 -18.24
C LEU A 291 -7.39 9.07 -18.43
N ALA A 292 -6.74 10.10 -17.94
CA ALA A 292 -7.17 11.49 -18.03
C ALA A 292 -5.95 12.38 -18.32
N VAL A 293 -5.86 12.89 -19.54
CA VAL A 293 -4.85 13.84 -20.00
C VAL A 293 -5.22 15.23 -19.52
N LYS A 294 -4.44 15.79 -18.60
CA LYS A 294 -4.61 17.15 -18.12
C LYS A 294 -4.14 18.17 -19.17
N PRO A 295 -4.63 19.43 -19.12
CA PRO A 295 -4.18 20.47 -20.03
C PRO A 295 -2.64 20.59 -20.04
N PRO A 296 -1.99 20.46 -21.22
CA PRO A 296 -0.55 20.46 -21.30
C PRO A 296 0.02 21.87 -21.06
N ARG A 297 1.19 21.95 -20.44
CA ARG A 297 1.94 23.21 -20.27
C ARG A 297 3.04 23.30 -21.31
N VAL A 298 3.10 24.40 -22.05
CA VAL A 298 4.10 24.62 -23.11
C VAL A 298 5.08 25.71 -22.68
N THR A 299 6.37 25.45 -22.83
CA THR A 299 7.44 26.37 -22.43
C THR A 299 8.52 26.45 -23.52
N PRO A 300 8.75 27.64 -24.12
CA PRO A 300 7.97 28.87 -23.95
C PRO A 300 6.51 28.67 -24.41
N ALA A 301 5.59 29.55 -23.99
CA ALA A 301 4.15 29.43 -24.29
C ALA A 301 3.78 29.46 -25.80
N ARG A 302 4.77 29.68 -26.67
CA ARG A 302 4.67 29.67 -28.13
C ARG A 302 5.72 28.74 -28.71
N ILE A 303 5.36 27.95 -29.71
CA ILE A 303 6.31 27.15 -30.48
C ILE A 303 6.99 28.08 -31.50
N ARG A 304 8.32 28.23 -31.39
CA ARG A 304 9.11 29.00 -32.37
C ARG A 304 9.67 28.07 -33.43
N THR A 305 9.69 28.51 -34.69
CA THR A 305 10.15 27.68 -35.83
C THR A 305 11.58 27.16 -35.68
N ALA A 306 12.50 27.94 -35.09
CA ALA A 306 13.90 27.52 -34.88
C ALA A 306 14.11 26.69 -33.61
N SER A 307 13.57 27.13 -32.46
CA SER A 307 13.88 26.52 -31.15
C SER A 307 12.86 25.48 -30.68
N GLY A 308 11.68 25.43 -31.32
CA GLY A 308 10.56 24.62 -30.88
C GLY A 308 10.00 25.05 -29.53
N ALA A 309 9.44 24.10 -28.80
CA ALA A 309 9.03 24.27 -27.40
C ALA A 309 9.07 22.94 -26.64
N ARG A 310 9.10 23.01 -25.31
CA ARG A 310 8.86 21.87 -24.43
C ARG A 310 7.38 21.82 -24.09
N MET A 311 6.79 20.63 -24.08
CA MET A 311 5.43 20.38 -23.64
C MET A 311 5.45 19.36 -22.50
N ASN A 312 4.94 19.77 -21.34
CA ASN A 312 4.76 18.90 -20.19
C ASN A 312 3.29 18.48 -20.12
N VAL A 313 3.04 17.18 -20.11
CA VAL A 313 1.70 16.58 -20.08
C VAL A 313 1.55 15.76 -18.81
N GLN A 314 0.63 16.16 -17.93
CA GLN A 314 0.30 15.37 -16.75
C GLN A 314 -0.84 14.40 -17.08
N VAL A 315 -0.67 13.13 -16.70
CA VAL A 315 -1.67 12.08 -16.84
C VAL A 315 -2.10 11.61 -15.45
N ALA A 316 -3.40 11.54 -15.25
CA ALA A 316 -4.03 10.94 -14.09
C ALA A 316 -5.01 9.86 -14.52
N ASP A 317 -5.63 9.15 -13.57
CA ASP A 317 -6.82 8.34 -13.82
C ASP A 317 -8.11 9.11 -13.43
N SER A 318 -9.27 8.50 -13.66
CA SER A 318 -10.57 9.09 -13.34
C SER A 318 -10.87 9.21 -11.84
N ARG A 319 -10.05 8.60 -10.95
CA ARG A 319 -10.13 8.75 -9.49
C ARG A 319 -9.22 9.89 -8.98
N GLY A 320 -8.32 10.38 -9.84
CA GLY A 320 -7.39 11.47 -9.52
C GLY A 320 -5.96 11.01 -9.23
N TYR A 321 -5.67 9.71 -9.25
CA TYR A 321 -4.32 9.18 -9.10
C TYR A 321 -3.44 9.58 -10.28
N LEU A 322 -2.21 10.03 -10.03
CA LEU A 322 -1.22 10.23 -11.07
C LEU A 322 -0.86 8.90 -11.72
N VAL A 323 -0.60 8.87 -13.03
CA VAL A 323 -0.29 7.61 -13.73
C VAL A 323 1.12 7.63 -14.27
N ARG A 324 2.01 6.81 -13.70
CA ARG A 324 3.39 6.63 -14.16
C ARG A 324 3.50 5.51 -15.19
N GLY A 325 4.41 5.65 -16.14
CA GLY A 325 4.62 4.67 -17.21
C GLY A 325 3.68 4.79 -18.41
N ALA A 326 2.62 5.61 -18.36
CA ALA A 326 1.73 5.86 -19.49
C ALA A 326 2.49 6.52 -20.66
N ARG A 327 2.25 6.06 -21.89
CA ARG A 327 2.85 6.62 -23.11
C ARG A 327 2.03 7.81 -23.59
N VAL A 328 2.62 9.00 -23.60
CA VAL A 328 2.04 10.20 -24.19
C VAL A 328 2.61 10.42 -25.59
N ARG A 329 1.74 10.63 -26.58
CA ARG A 329 2.09 10.93 -27.97
C ARG A 329 1.48 12.28 -28.38
N VAL A 330 2.26 13.09 -29.08
CA VAL A 330 1.83 14.40 -29.62
C VAL A 330 2.02 14.41 -31.13
N ARG A 331 0.97 14.84 -31.86
CA ARG A 331 1.00 15.09 -33.30
C ARG A 331 0.31 16.42 -33.63
N SER A 332 0.73 17.10 -34.70
CA SER A 332 0.04 18.29 -35.19
C SER A 332 -1.21 17.94 -36.00
N VAL A 333 -2.14 18.87 -36.09
CA VAL A 333 -3.29 18.80 -37.02
C VAL A 333 -3.29 20.09 -37.87
N PRO A 334 -3.08 20.02 -39.20
CA PRO A 334 -2.73 18.83 -39.99
C PRO A 334 -1.42 18.14 -39.56
N ASN A 335 -1.27 16.87 -39.90
CA ASN A 335 -0.06 16.09 -39.59
C ASN A 335 1.18 16.68 -40.27
N GLY A 336 2.34 16.49 -39.64
CA GLY A 336 3.64 16.83 -40.25
C GLY A 336 4.12 18.28 -40.06
N LEU A 337 3.36 19.14 -39.38
CA LEU A 337 3.79 20.51 -39.02
C LEU A 337 4.74 20.54 -37.82
N VAL A 338 4.64 19.53 -36.96
CA VAL A 338 5.59 19.23 -35.88
C VAL A 338 5.96 17.76 -35.98
N ARG A 339 7.23 17.43 -35.80
CA ARG A 339 7.69 16.03 -35.79
C ARG A 339 6.94 15.25 -34.70
N PRO A 340 6.37 14.08 -35.00
CA PRO A 340 5.74 13.23 -34.00
C PRO A 340 6.71 12.94 -32.86
N VAL A 341 6.23 13.03 -31.63
CA VAL A 341 7.04 12.78 -30.44
C VAL A 341 6.23 12.02 -29.41
N GLN A 342 6.88 11.12 -28.69
CA GLN A 342 6.28 10.39 -27.58
C GLN A 342 7.25 10.23 -26.42
N SER A 343 6.72 10.17 -25.21
CA SER A 343 7.47 9.88 -23.98
C SER A 343 6.58 9.12 -23.02
N ALA A 344 7.18 8.31 -22.14
CA ALA A 344 6.47 7.79 -20.98
C ALA A 344 6.35 8.87 -19.90
N THR A 345 5.31 8.77 -19.06
CA THR A 345 5.20 9.57 -17.84
C THR A 345 6.18 9.08 -16.78
N ASP A 346 6.78 10.02 -16.06
CA ASP A 346 7.65 9.76 -14.92
C ASP A 346 6.87 9.37 -13.65
N LYS A 347 7.56 9.25 -12.51
CA LYS A 347 6.94 8.93 -11.21
C LYS A 347 5.85 9.94 -10.79
N ASN A 348 5.93 11.19 -11.25
CA ASN A 348 4.97 12.25 -10.96
C ASN A 348 3.82 12.30 -11.99
N GLY A 349 3.71 11.29 -12.85
CA GLY A 349 2.70 11.22 -13.90
C GLY A 349 2.90 12.26 -15.00
N VAL A 350 4.13 12.78 -15.19
CA VAL A 350 4.41 13.82 -16.19
C VAL A 350 5.25 13.26 -17.34
N ALA A 351 4.80 13.46 -18.57
CA ALA A 351 5.59 13.24 -19.78
C ALA A 351 6.12 14.58 -20.30
N THR A 352 7.44 14.67 -20.49
CA THR A 352 8.09 15.86 -21.04
C THR A 352 8.45 15.60 -22.51
N LEU A 353 7.86 16.35 -23.44
CA LEU A 353 8.03 16.20 -24.87
C LEU A 353 8.69 17.44 -25.48
N ARG A 354 9.63 17.25 -26.42
CA ARG A 354 10.24 18.35 -27.18
C ARG A 354 9.58 18.48 -28.54
N LEU A 355 8.76 19.51 -28.70
CA LEU A 355 8.09 19.84 -29.95
C LEU A 355 9.10 20.46 -30.92
N ARG A 356 9.32 19.80 -32.06
CA ARG A 356 10.21 20.27 -33.12
C ARG A 356 9.41 20.60 -34.38
N PRO A 357 9.22 21.89 -34.70
CA PRO A 357 8.62 22.30 -35.97
C PRO A 357 9.34 21.70 -37.17
N THR A 358 8.59 21.49 -38.24
CA THR A 358 9.13 21.13 -39.54
C THR A 358 9.17 22.37 -40.44
N ARG A 359 9.79 22.24 -41.62
CA ARG A 359 9.80 23.30 -42.63
C ARG A 359 8.42 23.61 -43.21
N THR A 360 7.42 22.74 -43.00
CA THR A 360 6.06 22.92 -43.52
C THR A 360 5.18 23.77 -42.59
N LEU A 361 5.63 24.08 -41.37
CA LEU A 361 4.91 24.98 -40.48
C LEU A 361 5.09 26.44 -40.93
N ASP A 362 4.11 26.92 -41.70
CA ASP A 362 4.00 28.34 -42.05
C ASP A 362 3.31 29.14 -40.93
N VAL A 363 4.11 29.89 -40.17
CA VAL A 363 3.66 30.73 -39.06
C VAL A 363 3.14 32.11 -39.48
N THR A 364 3.25 32.47 -40.76
CA THR A 364 2.67 33.72 -41.28
C THR A 364 1.16 33.56 -41.48
N ARG A 365 0.72 32.39 -41.93
CA ARG A 365 -0.70 32.03 -42.13
C ARG A 365 -1.34 31.39 -40.90
N ARG A 366 -0.55 30.87 -39.97
CA ARG A 366 -1.04 30.19 -38.75
C ARG A 366 -0.54 30.87 -37.50
N ARG A 367 -1.47 31.38 -36.68
CA ARG A 367 -1.15 31.95 -35.35
C ARG A 367 -1.25 30.92 -34.22
N VAL A 368 -2.04 29.86 -34.42
CA VAL A 368 -2.24 28.76 -33.46
C VAL A 368 -2.15 27.43 -34.20
N LEU A 369 -1.41 26.48 -33.63
CA LEU A 369 -1.26 25.12 -34.12
C LEU A 369 -2.06 24.15 -33.24
N PRO A 370 -3.09 23.49 -33.77
CA PRO A 370 -3.75 22.40 -33.07
C PRO A 370 -2.80 21.20 -32.94
N LEU A 371 -2.69 20.68 -31.71
CA LEU A 371 -1.93 19.48 -31.37
C LEU A 371 -2.87 18.46 -30.75
N TYR A 372 -2.81 17.23 -31.26
CA TYR A 372 -3.51 16.08 -30.69
C TYR A 372 -2.57 15.35 -29.73
N VAL A 373 -2.93 15.35 -28.45
CA VAL A 373 -2.15 14.80 -27.34
C VAL A 373 -2.89 13.60 -26.78
N CYS A 374 -2.33 12.40 -26.92
CA CYS A 374 -2.96 11.17 -26.42
C CYS A 374 -2.06 10.46 -25.43
N ALA A 375 -2.64 10.00 -24.32
CA ALA A 375 -2.01 9.06 -23.40
C ALA A 375 -2.58 7.65 -23.64
N THR A 376 -1.72 6.64 -23.61
CA THR A 376 -2.11 5.22 -23.64
C THR A 376 -1.29 4.43 -22.61
N LYS A 377 -1.76 3.25 -22.21
CA LYS A 377 -0.90 2.27 -21.51
C LYS A 377 0.33 1.90 -22.36
N ARG A 378 1.46 1.60 -21.73
CA ARG A 378 2.74 1.26 -22.39
C ARG A 378 2.79 -0.18 -22.87
N ARG A 379 2.16 -1.10 -22.13
CA ARG A 379 2.04 -2.53 -22.42
C ARG A 379 0.57 -2.95 -22.23
N GLY A 380 0.01 -3.66 -23.21
CA GLY A 380 -1.38 -4.12 -23.25
C GLY A 380 -2.11 -3.76 -24.55
N THR A 381 -3.09 -4.57 -24.94
CA THR A 381 -4.06 -4.23 -25.98
C THR A 381 -4.88 -3.00 -25.55
N PRO A 382 -5.12 -2.00 -26.42
CA PRO A 382 -5.91 -0.83 -26.08
C PRO A 382 -7.40 -1.22 -25.97
N ASN A 383 -7.78 -1.78 -24.83
CA ASN A 383 -9.17 -2.01 -24.48
C ASN A 383 -9.58 -1.05 -23.35
N SER A 384 -10.82 -0.55 -23.43
CA SER A 384 -11.65 -0.24 -22.26
C SER A 384 -11.00 0.65 -21.17
N GLY A 385 -10.76 1.93 -21.47
CA GLY A 385 -10.23 2.92 -20.50
C GLY A 385 -8.71 3.14 -20.55
N ALA A 386 -8.02 2.39 -21.40
CA ALA A 386 -6.56 2.42 -21.56
C ALA A 386 -5.99 3.66 -22.30
N SER A 387 -6.84 4.62 -22.71
CA SER A 387 -6.39 5.81 -23.43
C SER A 387 -7.29 7.02 -23.19
N ASP A 388 -6.69 8.20 -23.29
CA ASP A 388 -7.40 9.47 -23.38
C ASP A 388 -6.66 10.43 -24.32
N CYS A 389 -7.41 11.28 -25.02
CA CYS A 389 -6.90 12.18 -26.04
C CYS A 389 -7.49 13.57 -25.89
N ARG A 390 -6.63 14.59 -26.03
CA ARG A 390 -7.00 15.99 -25.97
C ARG A 390 -6.49 16.73 -27.20
N LEU A 391 -7.34 17.54 -27.81
CA LEU A 391 -6.93 18.54 -28.80
C LEU A 391 -6.60 19.85 -28.05
N THR A 392 -5.39 20.38 -28.26
CA THR A 392 -4.93 21.63 -27.65
C THR A 392 -4.40 22.56 -28.74
N GLY A 393 -4.84 23.82 -28.74
CA GLY A 393 -4.22 24.87 -29.56
C GLY A 393 -3.00 25.45 -28.87
N VAL A 394 -1.87 25.53 -29.59
CA VAL A 394 -0.64 26.17 -29.10
C VAL A 394 -0.26 27.32 -30.02
N PRO A 395 -0.01 28.54 -29.50
CA PRO A 395 0.50 29.63 -30.33
C PRO A 395 1.78 29.24 -31.05
N VAL A 396 1.95 29.70 -32.29
CA VAL A 396 3.19 29.53 -33.07
C VAL A 396 3.72 30.87 -33.53
N GLY A 397 5.02 30.99 -33.75
CA GLY A 397 5.59 32.22 -34.28
C GLY A 397 6.98 32.04 -34.87
N PRO A 398 7.49 33.10 -35.51
CA PRO A 398 8.80 33.06 -36.14
C PRO A 398 9.90 32.84 -35.10
N ALA A 399 11.06 32.40 -35.58
CA ALA A 399 12.29 32.49 -34.81
C ALA A 399 12.49 33.97 -34.42
N ARG A 400 12.52 34.24 -33.12
CA ARG A 400 13.17 35.44 -32.58
C ARG A 400 14.52 35.02 -32.10
#